data_AF-A0A661I2P5-F1
#
_entry.id   AF-A0A661I2P5-F1
#
_cell.length_a   1.000
_cell.length_b   1.000
_cell.length_c   1.000
_cell.angle_alpha   90.00
_cell.angle_beta   90.00
_cell.angle_gamma   90.00
#
_symmetry.space_group_name_H-M   'P 1'
#
loop_
_entity.id
_entity.type
_entity.pdbx_description
1 polymer ?
#
loop_
_entity_poly.entity_id
_entity_poly.type
_entity_poly.pdbx_seq_one_letter_code
_entity_poly.pdbx_strand_id
1 'polypeptide(L)' 'MIIEECEKDDIEPEELGDDVELFSEASGLELDSLDALQISMGLQNQLGVRLADTKDFPRVVTTINALAEYVQPE' A
#
# COMPACT_ATOMS: atom_id res chain seq x y z
N MET A 1 0.22 9.29 -2.81
CA MET A 1 0.01 8.60 -1.52
C MET A 1 0.98 7.45 -1.33
N ILE A 2 0.85 6.29 -1.98
CA ILE A 2 1.76 5.15 -1.65
C ILE A 2 3.22 5.47 -1.95
N ILE A 3 3.51 5.99 -3.15
CA ILE A 3 4.88 6.35 -3.53
C ILE A 3 5.49 7.45 -2.63
N GLU A 4 4.68 8.46 -2.28
CA GLU A 4 5.09 9.55 -1.40
C GLU A 4 5.31 9.10 0.05
N GLU A 5 4.45 8.20 0.57
CA GLU A 5 4.56 7.69 1.94
C GLU A 5 5.73 6.71 2.11
N CYS A 6 6.14 6.03 1.03
CA CYS A 6 7.27 5.09 1.01
C CYS A 6 8.58 5.71 0.49
N GLU A 7 8.59 7.02 0.21
CA GLU A 7 9.76 7.73 -0.34
C GLU A 7 10.36 7.05 -1.60
N LYS A 8 9.50 6.48 -2.46
CA LYS A 8 9.91 5.74 -3.68
C LYS A 8 9.88 6.62 -4.92
N ASP A 9 10.59 7.73 -4.89
CA ASP A 9 10.65 8.69 -6.02
C ASP A 9 11.27 8.11 -7.30
N ASP A 10 11.94 6.95 -7.21
CA ASP A 10 12.56 6.25 -8.33
C ASP A 10 11.56 5.46 -9.21
N ILE A 11 10.29 5.33 -8.78
CA ILE A 11 9.25 4.58 -9.50
C ILE A 11 8.09 5.51 -9.79
N GLU A 12 7.63 5.54 -11.05
CA GLU A 12 6.42 6.31 -11.38
C GLU A 12 5.15 5.52 -11.01
N PRO A 13 4.08 6.18 -10.54
CA PRO A 13 2.81 5.52 -10.24
C PRO A 13 2.23 4.77 -11.45
N GLU A 14 2.55 5.23 -12.67
CA GLU A 14 2.12 4.63 -13.92
C GLU A 14 2.87 3.35 -14.28
N GLU A 15 4.07 3.14 -13.71
CA GLU A 15 4.85 1.90 -13.88
C GLU A 15 4.37 0.78 -12.96
N LEU A 16 3.61 1.14 -11.92
CA LEU A 16 3.08 0.19 -10.97
C LEU A 16 1.70 -0.29 -11.41
N GLY A 17 1.61 -1.57 -11.78
CA GLY A 17 0.32 -2.17 -12.13
C GLY A 17 -0.58 -2.32 -10.91
N ASP A 18 -1.88 -2.05 -11.07
CA ASP A 18 -2.83 -2.12 -9.96
C ASP A 18 -3.00 -3.54 -9.38
N ASP A 19 -2.68 -4.55 -10.18
CA ASP A 19 -2.73 -5.97 -9.86
C ASP A 19 -1.39 -6.51 -9.31
N VAL A 20 -0.38 -5.66 -9.20
CA VAL A 20 0.97 -6.06 -8.76
C VAL A 20 1.04 -6.05 -7.23
N GLU A 21 1.69 -7.08 -6.69
CA GLU A 21 1.90 -7.18 -5.25
C GLU A 21 2.95 -6.16 -4.78
N LEU A 22 2.52 -5.14 -4.03
CA LEU A 22 3.33 -4.03 -3.48
C LEU A 22 4.48 -4.51 -2.58
N PHE A 23 4.27 -5.60 -1.85
CA PHE A 23 5.29 -6.22 -0.98
C PHE A 23 6.11 -7.31 -1.66
N SER A 24 5.91 -7.54 -2.97
CA SER A 24 6.70 -8.49 -3.74
C SER A 24 7.88 -7.80 -4.42
N GLU A 25 8.92 -8.57 -4.71
CA GLU A 25 10.05 -8.14 -5.56
C GLU A 25 9.58 -7.71 -6.97
N ALA A 26 8.39 -8.16 -7.41
CA ALA A 26 7.85 -7.82 -8.72
C ALA A 26 7.32 -6.37 -8.81
N SER A 27 7.01 -5.73 -7.67
CA SER A 27 6.64 -4.31 -7.65
C SER A 27 7.83 -3.39 -7.90
N GLY A 28 9.06 -3.87 -7.68
CA GLY A 28 10.26 -3.04 -7.66
C GLY A 28 10.33 -2.06 -6.48
N LEU A 29 9.27 -1.92 -5.68
CA LEU A 29 9.22 -1.00 -4.55
C LEU A 29 10.06 -1.49 -3.36
N GLU A 30 10.26 -2.81 -3.24
CA GLU A 30 10.98 -3.42 -2.10
C GLU A 30 10.49 -2.86 -0.74
N LEU A 31 9.16 -2.84 -0.55
CA LEU A 31 8.56 -2.29 0.66
C LEU A 31 8.91 -3.11 1.90
N ASP A 32 9.24 -2.42 2.98
CA ASP A 32 9.53 -3.04 4.27
C ASP A 32 8.37 -2.91 5.27
N SER A 33 8.60 -3.36 6.51
CA SER A 33 7.59 -3.32 7.57
C SER A 33 7.29 -1.90 8.08
N LEU A 34 8.20 -0.94 7.89
CA LEU A 34 8.01 0.47 8.24
C LEU A 34 7.18 1.16 7.16
N ASP A 35 7.46 0.88 5.88
CA ASP A 35 6.68 1.36 4.74
C ASP A 35 5.20 0.95 4.88
N ALA A 36 4.97 -0.32 5.23
CA ALA A 36 3.64 -0.85 5.54
C ALA A 36 2.92 -0.01 6.61
N LEU A 37 3.64 0.38 7.66
CA LEU A 37 3.08 1.17 8.75
C LEU A 37 2.76 2.60 8.27
N GLN A 38 3.63 3.23 7.49
CA GLN A 38 3.40 4.56 6.93
C GLN A 38 2.18 4.58 6.02
N ILE A 39 2.07 3.63 5.08
CA ILE A 39 0.87 3.49 4.23
C ILE A 39 -0.38 3.30 5.11
N SER A 40 -0.32 2.45 6.14
CA SER A 40 -1.46 2.26 7.06
C SER A 40 -1.87 3.55 7.76
N MET A 41 -0.92 4.35 8.22
CA MET A 41 -1.19 5.62 8.88
C MET A 41 -1.71 6.65 7.88
N GLY A 42 -1.16 6.70 6.66
CA GLY A 42 -1.63 7.53 5.55
C GLY A 42 -3.09 7.21 5.19
N LEU A 43 -3.44 5.93 5.05
CA LEU A 43 -4.82 5.48 4.82
C LEU A 43 -5.77 5.88 5.94
N GLN A 44 -5.34 5.71 7.19
CA GLN A 44 -6.15 6.12 8.33
C GLN A 44 -6.35 7.64 8.38
N ASN A 45 -5.31 8.41 8.06
CA ASN A 45 -5.36 9.87 8.14
C ASN A 45 -6.09 10.51 6.96
N GLN A 46 -5.93 9.95 5.74
CA GLN A 46 -6.54 10.47 4.51
C GLN A 46 -7.93 9.90 4.25
N LEU A 47 -8.15 8.61 4.51
CA LEU A 47 -9.39 7.90 4.19
C LEU A 47 -10.20 7.50 5.43
N GLY A 48 -9.65 7.62 6.63
CA GLY A 48 -10.33 7.19 7.87
C GLY A 48 -10.40 5.67 8.05
N VAL A 49 -9.68 4.90 7.23
CA VAL A 49 -9.70 3.43 7.24
C VAL A 49 -8.71 2.91 8.27
N ARG A 50 -9.20 2.12 9.22
CA ARG A 50 -8.36 1.54 10.28
C ARG A 50 -8.20 0.04 10.07
N LEU A 51 -6.97 -0.37 9.78
CA LEU A 51 -6.58 -1.77 9.78
C LEU A 51 -6.46 -2.25 11.24
N ALA A 52 -7.23 -3.28 11.58
CA ALA A 52 -7.34 -3.77 12.97
C ALA A 52 -6.08 -4.51 13.43
N ASP A 53 -5.35 -5.14 12.52
CA ASP A 53 -4.16 -5.94 12.81
C ASP A 53 -3.02 -5.60 11.85
N THR A 54 -1.89 -5.15 12.39
CA THR A 54 -0.65 -4.85 11.64
C THR A 54 -0.06 -6.09 10.96
N LYS A 55 -0.44 -7.30 11.41
CA LYS A 55 -0.02 -8.56 10.78
C LYS A 55 -0.82 -8.91 9.53
N ASP A 56 -2.05 -8.42 9.44
CA ASP A 56 -2.88 -8.58 8.27
C ASP A 56 -2.67 -7.44 7.27
N PHE A 57 -1.99 -6.36 7.65
CA PHE A 57 -1.66 -5.27 6.71
C PHE A 57 -0.99 -5.77 5.44
N PRO A 58 0.11 -6.56 5.46
CA PRO A 58 0.74 -7.05 4.23
C PRO A 58 -0.13 -8.06 3.47
N ARG A 59 -1.16 -8.63 4.13
CA ARG A 59 -2.10 -9.56 3.52
C ARG A 59 -3.31 -8.86 2.87
N VAL A 60 -3.68 -7.70 3.40
CA VAL A 60 -4.79 -6.88 2.90
C VAL A 60 -4.29 -5.90 1.84
N VAL A 61 -3.09 -5.34 2.06
CA VAL A 61 -2.41 -4.42 1.14
C VAL A 61 -1.46 -5.22 0.26
N THR A 62 -2.00 -6.24 -0.41
CA THR A 62 -1.25 -7.01 -1.41
C THR A 62 -1.08 -6.18 -2.66
N THR A 63 -2.18 -5.72 -3.27
CA THR A 63 -2.16 -4.94 -4.51
C THR A 63 -2.86 -3.59 -4.34
N ILE A 64 -2.66 -2.66 -5.28
CA ILE A 64 -3.40 -1.39 -5.31
C ILE A 64 -4.91 -1.66 -5.36
N ASN A 65 -5.34 -2.64 -6.16
CA ASN A 65 -6.74 -3.04 -6.25
C ASN A 65 -7.30 -3.60 -4.94
N ALA A 66 -6.56 -4.47 -4.25
CA ALA A 66 -6.98 -4.99 -2.94
C ALA A 66 -7.08 -3.87 -1.90
N LEU A 67 -6.13 -2.92 -1.94
CA LEU A 67 -6.17 -1.74 -1.08
C LEU A 67 -7.37 -0.85 -1.40
N ALA A 68 -7.63 -0.59 -2.68
CA ALA A 68 -8.76 0.19 -3.17
C ALA A 68 -10.10 -0.42 -2.75
N GLU A 69 -10.25 -1.74 -2.92
CA GLU A 69 -11.44 -2.49 -2.51
C GLU A 69 -11.62 -2.49 -0.99
N TYR A 70 -10.51 -2.52 -0.23
CA TYR A 70 -10.57 -2.44 1.23
C TYR A 70 -10.98 -1.06 1.74
N VAL A 71 -10.52 0.02 1.09
CA VAL A 71 -10.84 1.39 1.52
C VAL A 71 -12.16 1.91 0.97
N GLN A 72 -12.61 1.39 -0.17
CA GLN A 72 -13.89 1.69 -0.78
C GLN A 72 -14.60 0.40 -1.22
N PRO A 73 -15.20 -0.34 -0.27
CA PRO A 73 -16.19 -1.33 -0.62
C PRO A 73 -17.43 -0.58 -1.12
N GLU A 74 -17.81 -0.75 -2.39
CA GLU A 74 -19.11 -0.25 -2.88
C GLU A 74 -20.31 -0.79 -2.07
#